data_AF-A0A073AXG2-F1
#
_entry.id   AF-A0A073AXG2-F1
#
_cell.length_a   1.000
_cell.length_b   1.000
_cell.length_c   1.000
_cell.angle_alpha   90.00
_cell.angle_beta   90.00
_cell.angle_gamma   90.00
#
_symmetry.space_group_name_H-M   'P 1'
#
loop_
_entity.id
_entity.type
_entity.pdbx_description
1 polymer ?
#
loop_
_entity_poly.entity_id
_entity_poly.type
_entity_poly.pdbx_seq_one_letter_code
_entity_poly.pdbx_strand_id
1 'polypeptide(L)'
;MEDAAEAVVPLRPGFDINLRGFDRKQVIEHIELLEDQLRMVTIDRNEAVQLNNDLRKLYDETRRALDEAEQRLKRIESSDTGLPAASQRVQNMLSIAEEEVQTLREKAKRQAEVIRKSAETEARELISQAEQTASEIRAECTELINDIDERRKQLHREHEQKASDIRRREQRMRAAIRDEYKKTMSAAQEEIERLREETEQACQQRKEEAERLYQKTMEEIRAEQAELAELRNSVLGALSMAKETLDTSVDALRHRTEALQQEGGPAEGEADKAPTAQAVVPEQREGIRSFLIPFEPEHHTNGATPPADPTGTARQS
;
A
#
# COMPACT_ATOMS: atom_id res chain seq x y z
N MET A 1 -61.49 -73.98 28.47
CA MET A 1 -60.77 -75.03 29.21
C MET A 1 -59.95 -75.79 28.18
N GLU A 2 -58.96 -75.06 27.66
CA GLU A 2 -58.06 -75.35 26.55
C GLU A 2 -56.78 -74.55 26.90
N ASP A 3 -55.56 -74.92 26.50
CA ASP A 3 -55.13 -76.17 25.87
C ASP A 3 -53.90 -76.69 26.63
N ALA A 4 -53.85 -78.01 26.83
CA ALA A 4 -52.77 -78.70 27.54
C ALA A 4 -52.38 -80.03 26.87
N ALA A 5 -52.93 -80.32 25.68
CA ALA A 5 -52.64 -81.55 24.93
C ALA A 5 -51.42 -81.39 24.02
N GLU A 6 -51.04 -80.16 23.65
CA GLU A 6 -49.97 -79.88 22.69
C GLU A 6 -48.59 -79.57 23.33
N ALA A 7 -48.41 -79.93 24.62
CA ALA A 7 -47.08 -80.02 25.25
C ALA A 7 -46.31 -81.27 24.75
N VAL A 8 -46.23 -81.44 23.42
CA VAL A 8 -45.55 -82.55 22.77
C VAL A 8 -44.05 -82.39 22.96
N VAL A 9 -43.50 -83.09 23.97
CA VAL A 9 -42.05 -83.24 24.14
C VAL A 9 -41.49 -83.82 22.83
N PRO A 10 -40.62 -83.08 22.10
CA PRO A 10 -40.14 -83.56 20.81
C PRO A 10 -39.23 -84.77 21.02
N LEU A 11 -39.74 -85.96 20.70
CA LEU A 11 -38.94 -87.19 20.63
C LEU A 11 -37.91 -87.03 19.51
N ARG A 12 -36.71 -86.54 19.88
CA ARG A 12 -35.57 -86.41 18.97
C ARG A 12 -35.16 -87.80 18.44
N PRO A 13 -34.52 -87.87 17.26
CA PRO A 13 -34.07 -89.14 16.70
C PRO A 13 -33.21 -89.94 17.68
N GLY A 14 -33.33 -91.27 17.66
CA GLY A 14 -32.52 -92.16 18.48
C GLY A 14 -31.04 -92.12 18.11
N PHE A 15 -30.18 -92.50 19.05
CA PHE A 15 -28.72 -92.47 18.92
C PHE A 15 -28.19 -93.27 17.72
N ASP A 16 -27.17 -92.72 17.06
CA ASP A 16 -26.46 -93.41 15.98
C ASP A 16 -25.72 -94.66 16.51
N ILE A 17 -25.73 -95.72 15.70
CA ILE A 17 -25.15 -97.03 16.05
C ILE A 17 -23.78 -97.17 15.38
N ASN A 18 -22.73 -97.15 16.20
CA ASN A 18 -21.36 -97.50 15.81
C ASN A 18 -21.13 -99.02 15.89
N LEU A 19 -20.00 -99.49 15.35
CA LEU A 19 -19.68 -100.90 15.07
C LEU A 19 -19.82 -101.88 16.28
N ARG A 20 -19.89 -101.40 17.53
CA ARG A 20 -20.38 -102.20 18.66
C ARG A 20 -21.11 -101.40 19.76
N GLY A 21 -22.09 -100.58 19.36
CA GLY A 21 -23.01 -99.90 20.29
C GLY A 21 -23.34 -98.47 19.85
N PHE A 22 -24.22 -97.79 20.60
CA PHE A 22 -24.54 -96.37 20.38
C PHE A 22 -23.29 -95.47 20.51
N ASP A 23 -23.27 -94.31 19.84
CA ASP A 23 -22.22 -93.31 20.10
C ASP A 23 -22.31 -92.81 21.54
N ARG A 24 -21.27 -93.13 22.31
CA ARG A 24 -21.13 -92.72 23.71
C ARG A 24 -21.16 -91.20 23.90
N LYS A 25 -20.74 -90.40 22.89
CA LYS A 25 -20.84 -88.94 22.96
C LYS A 25 -22.29 -88.47 22.94
N GLN A 26 -23.04 -88.88 21.92
CA GLN A 26 -24.47 -88.55 21.81
C GLN A 26 -25.27 -89.00 23.03
N VAL A 27 -24.95 -90.19 23.58
CA VAL A 27 -25.60 -90.70 24.81
C VAL A 27 -25.27 -89.84 26.03
N ILE A 28 -24.03 -89.39 26.20
CA ILE A 28 -23.64 -88.50 27.32
C ILE A 28 -24.30 -87.13 27.15
N GLU A 29 -24.19 -86.51 25.98
CA GLU A 29 -24.81 -85.21 25.66
C GLU A 29 -26.34 -85.22 25.87
N HIS A 30 -27.00 -86.35 25.61
CA HIS A 30 -28.43 -86.52 25.89
C HIS A 30 -28.76 -86.76 27.37
N ILE A 31 -27.91 -87.47 28.12
CA ILE A 31 -28.08 -87.61 29.58
C ILE A 31 -27.88 -86.25 30.26
N GLU A 32 -26.85 -85.49 29.87
CA GLU A 32 -26.62 -84.12 30.35
C GLU A 32 -27.82 -83.20 30.04
N LEU A 33 -28.37 -83.28 28.83
CA LEU A 33 -29.60 -82.57 28.44
C LEU A 33 -30.84 -83.00 29.25
N LEU A 34 -31.01 -84.29 29.53
CA LEU A 34 -32.10 -84.80 30.38
C LEU A 34 -31.93 -84.37 31.83
N GLU A 35 -30.70 -84.31 32.35
CA GLU A 35 -30.41 -83.79 33.69
C GLU A 35 -30.66 -82.28 33.78
N ASP A 36 -30.32 -81.50 32.75
CA ASP A 36 -30.67 -80.08 32.64
C ASP A 36 -32.20 -79.88 32.63
N GLN A 37 -32.92 -80.66 31.81
CA GLN A 37 -34.38 -80.62 31.74
C GLN A 37 -35.04 -81.03 33.07
N LEU A 38 -34.55 -82.10 33.71
CA LEU A 38 -35.07 -82.55 35.01
C LEU A 38 -34.76 -81.53 36.12
N ARG A 39 -33.61 -80.85 36.06
CA ARG A 39 -33.28 -79.74 36.96
C ARG A 39 -34.25 -78.56 36.77
N MET A 40 -34.53 -78.15 35.53
CA MET A 40 -35.54 -77.10 35.25
C MET A 40 -36.95 -77.49 35.71
N VAL A 41 -37.46 -78.66 35.31
CA VAL A 41 -38.80 -79.13 35.76
C VAL A 41 -38.89 -79.24 37.30
N THR A 42 -37.77 -79.52 37.97
CA THR A 42 -37.71 -79.51 39.45
C THR A 42 -37.76 -78.08 40.01
N ILE A 43 -37.12 -77.10 39.37
CA ILE A 43 -37.21 -75.68 39.72
C ILE A 43 -38.66 -75.19 39.51
N ASP A 44 -39.21 -75.35 38.31
CA ASP A 44 -40.58 -74.94 37.94
C ASP A 44 -41.62 -75.51 38.92
N ARG A 45 -41.50 -76.79 39.26
CA ARG A 45 -42.38 -77.47 40.23
C ARG A 45 -42.23 -76.88 41.64
N ASN A 46 -41.00 -76.57 42.07
CA ASN A 46 -40.76 -75.99 43.39
C ASN A 46 -41.28 -74.55 43.47
N GLU A 47 -41.13 -73.75 42.42
CA GLU A 47 -41.73 -72.42 42.30
C GLU A 47 -43.26 -72.48 42.29
N ALA A 48 -43.85 -73.38 41.50
CA ALA A 48 -45.30 -73.60 41.48
C ALA A 48 -45.85 -74.02 42.87
N VAL A 49 -45.09 -74.80 43.65
CA VAL A 49 -45.43 -75.14 45.04
C VAL A 49 -45.32 -73.93 45.97
N GLN A 50 -44.32 -73.06 45.81
CA GLN A 50 -44.21 -71.81 46.58
C GLN A 50 -45.40 -70.89 46.28
N LEU A 51 -45.70 -70.64 44.99
CA LEU A 51 -46.84 -69.84 44.55
C LEU A 51 -48.18 -70.38 45.08
N ASN A 52 -48.38 -71.71 45.08
CA ASN A 52 -49.57 -72.33 45.67
C ASN A 52 -49.66 -72.11 47.18
N ASN A 53 -48.54 -72.13 47.91
CA ASN A 53 -48.52 -71.88 49.35
C ASN A 53 -48.79 -70.40 49.66
N ASP A 54 -48.27 -69.47 48.85
CA ASP A 54 -48.51 -68.03 49.04
C ASP A 54 -49.93 -67.62 48.65
N LEU A 55 -50.49 -68.20 47.59
CA LEU A 55 -51.92 -68.08 47.27
C LEU A 55 -52.80 -68.60 48.42
N ARG A 56 -52.44 -69.70 49.08
CA ARG A 56 -53.16 -70.20 50.26
C ARG A 56 -53.09 -69.23 51.45
N LYS A 57 -51.93 -68.63 51.73
CA LYS A 57 -51.82 -67.57 52.76
C LYS A 57 -52.74 -66.39 52.45
N LEU A 58 -52.71 -65.90 51.20
CA LEU A 58 -53.57 -64.80 50.75
C LEU A 58 -55.06 -65.15 50.85
N TYR A 59 -55.46 -66.39 50.51
CA TYR A 59 -56.83 -66.85 50.72
C TYR A 59 -57.23 -66.91 52.21
N ASP A 60 -56.36 -67.43 53.09
CA ASP A 60 -56.62 -67.43 54.54
C ASP A 60 -56.65 -66.02 55.14
N GLU A 61 -55.80 -65.10 54.69
CA GLU A 61 -55.75 -63.70 55.11
C GLU A 61 -56.97 -62.91 54.65
N THR A 62 -57.34 -63.00 53.37
CA THR A 62 -58.57 -62.37 52.84
C THR A 62 -59.83 -62.96 53.47
N ARG A 63 -59.86 -64.26 53.77
CA ARG A 63 -60.95 -64.89 54.51
C ARG A 63 -61.07 -64.37 55.93
N ARG A 64 -59.97 -64.28 56.68
CA ARG A 64 -59.97 -63.67 58.03
C ARG A 64 -60.40 -62.21 57.99
N ALA A 65 -59.95 -61.44 56.98
CA ALA A 65 -60.36 -60.06 56.78
C ALA A 65 -61.86 -59.95 56.46
N LEU A 66 -62.43 -60.90 55.71
CA LEU A 66 -63.88 -60.99 55.44
C LEU A 66 -64.65 -61.38 56.71
N ASP A 67 -64.21 -62.40 57.45
CA ASP A 67 -64.81 -62.83 58.72
C ASP A 67 -64.79 -61.68 59.75
N GLU A 68 -63.71 -60.88 59.79
CA GLU A 68 -63.63 -59.66 60.59
C GLU A 68 -64.55 -58.55 60.08
N ALA A 69 -64.64 -58.32 58.77
CA ALA A 69 -65.53 -57.32 58.19
C ALA A 69 -67.00 -57.66 58.45
N GLU A 70 -67.38 -58.93 58.30
CA GLU A 70 -68.69 -59.44 58.68
C GLU A 70 -68.97 -59.26 60.16
N GLN A 71 -68.01 -59.57 61.05
CA GLN A 71 -68.19 -59.35 62.48
C GLN A 71 -68.34 -57.87 62.83
N ARG A 72 -67.59 -56.97 62.18
CA ARG A 72 -67.72 -55.51 62.35
C ARG A 72 -69.09 -55.03 61.86
N LEU A 73 -69.55 -55.54 60.71
CA LEU A 73 -70.87 -55.23 60.14
C LEU A 73 -72.00 -55.73 61.05
N LYS A 74 -71.95 -57.00 61.49
CA LYS A 74 -72.92 -57.59 62.43
C LYS A 74 -72.97 -56.84 63.77
N ARG A 75 -71.84 -56.32 64.26
CA ARG A 75 -71.79 -55.45 65.46
C ARG A 75 -72.41 -54.07 65.23
N ILE A 76 -72.37 -53.54 64.01
CA ILE A 76 -73.04 -52.27 63.65
C ILE A 76 -74.55 -52.51 63.51
N GLU A 77 -74.96 -53.60 62.84
CA GLU A 77 -76.35 -54.04 62.75
C GLU A 77 -76.98 -54.29 64.13
N SER A 78 -76.24 -54.92 65.05
CA SER A 78 -76.68 -55.21 66.41
C SER A 78 -76.46 -54.06 67.41
N SER A 79 -76.12 -52.85 66.94
CA SER A 79 -75.96 -51.68 67.82
C SER A 79 -77.20 -50.81 67.79
N ASP A 80 -77.71 -50.41 68.96
CA ASP A 80 -78.89 -49.52 69.06
C ASP A 80 -78.66 -48.12 68.44
N THR A 81 -77.41 -47.77 68.12
CA THR A 81 -77.10 -46.69 67.17
C THR A 81 -77.26 -47.15 65.71
N GLY A 82 -78.40 -47.78 65.40
CA GLY A 82 -78.60 -48.58 64.19
C GLY A 82 -78.47 -47.82 62.87
N LEU A 83 -78.49 -48.59 61.76
CA LEU A 83 -78.12 -48.12 60.43
C LEU A 83 -78.69 -46.74 60.02
N PRO A 84 -79.97 -46.37 60.28
CA PRO A 84 -80.49 -45.04 59.94
C PRO A 84 -79.70 -43.90 60.60
N ALA A 85 -79.33 -44.05 61.87
CA ALA A 85 -78.56 -43.04 62.62
C ALA A 85 -77.07 -43.03 62.26
N ALA A 86 -76.53 -44.13 61.72
CA ALA A 86 -75.21 -44.14 61.11
C ALA A 86 -75.24 -43.42 59.74
N SER A 87 -76.17 -43.81 58.86
CA SER A 87 -76.34 -43.21 57.53
C SER A 87 -76.59 -41.70 57.58
N GLN A 88 -77.46 -41.21 58.48
CA GLN A 88 -77.69 -39.77 58.62
C GLN A 88 -76.43 -39.01 59.06
N ARG A 89 -75.59 -39.59 59.92
CA ARG A 89 -74.31 -38.99 60.31
C ARG A 89 -73.31 -38.96 59.15
N VAL A 90 -73.23 -40.03 58.36
CA VAL A 90 -72.39 -40.06 57.14
C VAL A 90 -72.88 -39.04 56.12
N GLN A 91 -74.19 -38.93 55.90
CA GLN A 91 -74.77 -37.98 54.95
C GLN A 91 -74.56 -36.51 55.39
N ASN A 92 -74.71 -36.21 56.69
CA ASN A 92 -74.36 -34.89 57.23
C ASN A 92 -72.86 -34.60 57.12
N MET A 93 -72.00 -35.60 57.35
CA MET A 93 -70.54 -35.45 57.22
C MET A 93 -70.11 -35.23 55.77
N LEU A 94 -70.80 -35.86 54.81
CA LEU A 94 -70.62 -35.60 53.38
C LEU A 94 -71.07 -34.17 53.01
N SER A 95 -72.22 -33.69 53.50
CA SER A 95 -72.65 -32.29 53.30
C SER A 95 -71.60 -31.29 53.79
N ILE A 96 -71.10 -31.48 55.02
CA ILE A 96 -70.05 -30.62 55.61
C ILE A 96 -68.74 -30.69 54.82
N ALA A 97 -68.38 -31.87 54.30
CA ALA A 97 -67.21 -32.03 53.45
C ALA A 97 -67.38 -31.38 52.06
N GLU A 98 -68.58 -31.47 51.46
CA GLU A 98 -68.91 -30.80 50.20
C GLU A 98 -68.95 -29.27 50.35
N GLU A 99 -69.47 -28.77 51.49
CA GLU A 99 -69.44 -27.36 51.87
C GLU A 99 -68.00 -26.86 52.04
N GLU A 100 -67.13 -27.54 52.81
CA GLU A 100 -65.74 -27.10 52.98
C GLU A 100 -64.92 -27.26 51.70
N VAL A 101 -65.17 -28.27 50.86
CA VAL A 101 -64.59 -28.36 49.51
C VAL A 101 -65.05 -27.19 48.62
N GLN A 102 -66.28 -26.71 48.77
CA GLN A 102 -66.73 -25.48 48.10
C GLN A 102 -66.02 -24.24 48.65
N THR A 103 -65.91 -24.07 49.98
CA THR A 103 -65.18 -22.90 50.53
C THR A 103 -63.70 -22.92 50.15
N LEU A 104 -63.04 -24.09 50.13
CA LEU A 104 -61.65 -24.26 49.69
C LEU A 104 -61.49 -23.92 48.19
N ARG A 105 -62.42 -24.36 47.33
CA ARG A 105 -62.45 -23.98 45.91
C ARG A 105 -62.64 -22.47 45.73
N GLU A 106 -63.47 -21.82 46.53
CA GLU A 106 -63.61 -20.37 46.50
C GLU A 106 -62.36 -19.63 47.00
N LYS A 107 -61.79 -20.04 48.15
CA LYS A 107 -60.54 -19.51 48.70
C LYS A 107 -59.43 -19.58 47.64
N ALA A 108 -59.26 -20.75 47.02
CA ALA A 108 -58.26 -20.98 45.96
C ALA A 108 -58.52 -20.14 44.69
N LYS A 109 -59.77 -20.01 44.23
CA LYS A 109 -60.12 -19.12 43.10
C LYS A 109 -59.77 -17.66 43.40
N ARG A 110 -60.15 -17.16 44.58
CA ARG A 110 -59.86 -15.77 45.01
C ARG A 110 -58.35 -15.52 45.12
N GLN A 111 -57.59 -16.48 45.66
CA GLN A 111 -56.13 -16.42 45.71
C GLN A 111 -55.50 -16.41 44.30
N ALA A 112 -55.94 -17.31 43.41
CA ALA A 112 -55.47 -17.35 42.03
C ALA A 112 -55.79 -16.04 41.27
N GLU A 113 -56.96 -15.44 41.50
CA GLU A 113 -57.28 -14.12 40.95
C GLU A 113 -56.38 -13.01 41.48
N VAL A 114 -56.08 -13.00 42.79
CA VAL A 114 -55.19 -11.99 43.40
C VAL A 114 -53.77 -12.12 42.84
N ILE A 115 -53.23 -13.34 42.78
CA ILE A 115 -51.89 -13.62 42.22
C ILE A 115 -51.85 -13.25 40.73
N ARG A 116 -52.89 -13.56 39.96
CA ARG A 116 -52.94 -13.17 38.54
C ARG A 116 -53.02 -11.65 38.38
N LYS A 117 -53.80 -10.96 39.22
CA LYS A 117 -53.90 -9.49 39.21
C LYS A 117 -52.60 -8.81 39.60
N SER A 118 -51.86 -9.32 40.60
CA SER A 118 -50.55 -8.76 40.97
C SER A 118 -49.50 -9.00 39.89
N ALA A 119 -49.44 -10.22 39.33
CA ALA A 119 -48.56 -10.51 38.20
C ALA A 119 -48.91 -9.68 36.94
N GLU A 120 -50.21 -9.43 36.68
CA GLU A 120 -50.67 -8.53 35.61
C GLU A 120 -50.24 -7.06 35.84
N THR A 121 -50.18 -6.57 37.09
CA THR A 121 -49.68 -5.22 37.40
C THR A 121 -48.16 -5.15 37.37
N GLU A 122 -47.46 -6.08 38.03
CA GLU A 122 -45.99 -6.16 38.05
C GLU A 122 -45.42 -6.25 36.62
N ALA A 123 -46.02 -7.07 35.75
CA ALA A 123 -45.61 -7.16 34.35
C ALA A 123 -45.82 -5.85 33.57
N ARG A 124 -46.90 -5.11 33.83
CA ARG A 124 -47.16 -3.79 33.19
C ARG A 124 -46.20 -2.72 33.71
N GLU A 125 -45.86 -2.74 34.99
CA GLU A 125 -44.87 -1.83 35.59
C GLU A 125 -43.47 -2.09 35.03
N LEU A 126 -43.06 -3.36 34.93
CA LEU A 126 -41.78 -3.75 34.31
C LEU A 126 -41.71 -3.38 32.81
N ILE A 127 -42.79 -3.57 32.05
CA ILE A 127 -42.86 -3.13 30.65
C ILE A 127 -42.74 -1.60 30.55
N SER A 128 -43.49 -0.85 31.38
CA SER A 128 -43.43 0.61 31.42
C SER A 128 -42.03 1.14 31.76
N GLN A 129 -41.35 0.53 32.73
CA GLN A 129 -39.97 0.86 33.10
C GLN A 129 -38.97 0.52 31.97
N ALA A 130 -39.15 -0.61 31.29
CA ALA A 130 -38.35 -0.99 30.13
C ALA A 130 -38.57 -0.06 28.93
N GLU A 131 -39.80 0.42 28.70
CA GLU A 131 -40.12 1.39 27.66
C GLU A 131 -39.55 2.79 27.98
N GLN A 132 -39.64 3.23 29.23
CA GLN A 132 -39.05 4.48 29.72
C GLN A 132 -37.53 4.48 29.55
N THR A 133 -36.84 3.50 30.14
CA THR A 133 -35.37 3.39 30.04
C THR A 133 -34.89 3.20 28.59
N ALA A 134 -35.64 2.46 27.75
CA ALA A 134 -35.34 2.38 26.33
C ALA A 134 -35.58 3.70 25.57
N SER A 135 -36.47 4.58 26.05
CA SER A 135 -36.67 5.91 25.49
C SER A 135 -35.59 6.90 25.92
N GLU A 136 -35.14 6.83 27.18
CA GLU A 136 -34.04 7.63 27.73
C GLU A 136 -32.72 7.31 27.02
N ILE A 137 -32.35 6.03 26.93
CA ILE A 137 -31.15 5.59 26.21
C ILE A 137 -31.20 6.01 24.73
N ARG A 138 -32.39 6.01 24.10
CA ARG A 138 -32.53 6.51 22.71
C ARG A 138 -32.31 8.02 22.63
N ALA A 139 -32.83 8.80 23.58
CA ALA A 139 -32.62 10.24 23.64
C ALA A 139 -31.13 10.57 23.80
N GLU A 140 -30.48 10.00 24.82
CA GLU A 140 -29.02 10.12 25.05
C GLU A 140 -28.20 9.72 23.81
N CYS A 141 -28.55 8.62 23.15
CA CYS A 141 -27.89 8.21 21.91
C CYS A 141 -28.08 9.23 20.79
N THR A 142 -29.27 9.83 20.63
CA THR A 142 -29.49 10.87 19.61
C THR A 142 -28.75 12.17 19.91
N GLU A 143 -28.68 12.58 21.18
CA GLU A 143 -27.90 13.75 21.61
C GLU A 143 -26.40 13.53 21.36
N LEU A 144 -25.85 12.37 21.77
CA LEU A 144 -24.45 12.01 21.54
C LEU A 144 -24.11 11.93 20.03
N ILE A 145 -25.01 11.43 19.19
CA ILE A 145 -24.85 11.44 17.73
C ILE A 145 -24.82 12.87 17.20
N ASN A 146 -25.72 13.74 17.65
CA ASN A 146 -25.75 15.15 17.25
C ASN A 146 -24.46 15.88 17.64
N ASP A 147 -23.98 15.72 18.88
CA ASP A 147 -22.73 16.29 19.39
C ASP A 147 -21.51 15.86 18.58
N ILE A 148 -21.40 14.55 18.27
CA ILE A 148 -20.32 14.01 17.44
C ILE A 148 -20.38 14.63 16.03
N ASP A 149 -21.57 14.75 15.47
CA ASP A 149 -21.75 15.26 14.11
C ASP A 149 -21.56 16.78 14.03
N GLU A 150 -21.90 17.55 15.06
CA GLU A 150 -21.55 18.97 15.23
C GLU A 150 -20.04 19.16 15.36
N ARG A 151 -19.38 18.41 16.26
CA ARG A 151 -17.92 18.45 16.43
C ARG A 151 -17.20 18.08 15.14
N ARG A 152 -17.73 17.11 14.38
CA ARG A 152 -17.24 16.74 13.05
C ARG A 152 -17.41 17.88 12.03
N LYS A 153 -18.57 18.56 12.00
CA LYS A 153 -18.81 19.74 11.15
C LYS A 153 -17.87 20.90 11.51
N GLN A 154 -17.60 21.13 12.80
CA GLN A 154 -16.65 22.14 13.28
C GLN A 154 -15.22 21.82 12.82
N LEU A 155 -14.73 20.58 13.06
CA LEU A 155 -13.40 20.15 12.64
C LEU A 155 -13.22 20.24 11.11
N HIS A 156 -14.21 19.82 10.32
CA HIS A 156 -14.15 19.97 8.85
C HIS A 156 -14.02 21.44 8.43
N ARG A 157 -14.83 22.35 8.99
CA ARG A 157 -14.71 23.80 8.72
C ARG A 157 -13.34 24.34 9.09
N GLU A 158 -12.78 23.95 10.24
CA GLU A 158 -11.42 24.32 10.64
C GLU A 158 -10.36 23.80 9.65
N HIS A 159 -10.47 22.55 9.21
CA HIS A 159 -9.54 21.96 8.25
C HIS A 159 -9.64 22.62 6.86
N GLU A 160 -10.85 22.94 6.39
CA GLU A 160 -11.09 23.69 5.16
C GLU A 160 -10.50 25.10 5.24
N GLN A 161 -10.73 25.81 6.35
CA GLN A 161 -10.15 27.13 6.60
C GLN A 161 -8.62 27.06 6.58
N LYS A 162 -8.00 26.18 7.38
CA LYS A 162 -6.55 25.99 7.45
C LYS A 162 -5.95 25.61 6.08
N ALA A 163 -6.61 24.73 5.33
CA ALA A 163 -6.19 24.36 3.98
C ALA A 163 -6.30 25.53 2.98
N SER A 164 -7.37 26.33 3.06
CA SER A 164 -7.54 27.54 2.23
C SER A 164 -6.46 28.59 2.54
N ASP A 165 -6.11 28.75 3.82
CA ASP A 165 -5.09 29.69 4.29
C ASP A 165 -3.69 29.25 3.84
N ILE A 166 -3.36 27.96 3.94
CA ILE A 166 -2.11 27.39 3.42
C ILE A 166 -1.99 27.61 1.91
N ARG A 167 -3.05 27.27 1.13
CA ARG A 167 -3.09 27.52 -0.32
C ARG A 167 -2.93 29.00 -0.66
N ARG A 168 -3.56 29.91 0.11
CA ARG A 168 -3.46 31.36 -0.10
C ARG A 168 -2.07 31.91 0.23
N ARG A 169 -1.42 31.40 1.28
CA ARG A 169 -0.02 31.72 1.63
C ARG A 169 0.93 31.20 0.56
N GLU A 170 0.75 29.97 0.10
CA GLU A 170 1.54 29.37 -0.98
C GLU A 170 1.40 30.17 -2.29
N GLN A 171 0.18 30.50 -2.71
CA GLN A 171 -0.07 31.33 -3.89
C GLN A 171 0.61 32.70 -3.80
N ARG A 172 0.58 33.35 -2.62
CA ARG A 172 1.29 34.62 -2.36
C ARG A 172 2.81 34.46 -2.48
N MET A 173 3.39 33.42 -1.88
CA MET A 173 4.83 33.15 -1.99
C MET A 173 5.24 32.83 -3.44
N ARG A 174 4.47 31.99 -4.15
CA ARG A 174 4.67 31.69 -5.58
C ARG A 174 4.51 32.93 -6.46
N ALA A 175 3.66 33.89 -6.10
CA ALA A 175 3.58 35.18 -6.79
C ALA A 175 4.83 36.02 -6.53
N ALA A 176 5.15 36.31 -5.26
CA ALA A 176 6.31 37.09 -4.87
C ALA A 176 7.62 36.57 -5.48
N ILE A 177 7.89 35.26 -5.41
CA ILE A 177 9.09 34.63 -5.99
C ILE A 177 9.16 34.87 -7.52
N ARG A 178 8.05 34.77 -8.24
CA ARG A 178 8.00 35.04 -9.68
C ARG A 178 8.19 36.53 -10.00
N ASP A 179 7.68 37.41 -9.15
CA ASP A 179 7.74 38.85 -9.39
C ASP A 179 9.12 39.43 -9.01
N GLU A 180 9.79 38.91 -7.96
CA GLU A 180 11.21 39.20 -7.72
C GLU A 180 12.11 38.61 -8.82
N TYR A 181 11.86 37.37 -9.26
CA TYR A 181 12.61 36.75 -10.37
C TYR A 181 12.48 37.54 -11.69
N LYS A 182 11.31 38.13 -11.99
CA LYS A 182 11.14 39.05 -13.12
C LYS A 182 12.01 40.29 -12.96
N LYS A 183 12.03 40.92 -11.78
CA LYS A 183 12.83 42.13 -11.52
C LYS A 183 14.33 41.86 -11.66
N THR A 184 14.82 40.74 -11.12
CA THR A 184 16.25 40.39 -11.23
C THR A 184 16.63 40.05 -12.66
N MET A 185 15.75 39.37 -13.41
CA MET A 185 15.97 39.11 -14.83
C MET A 185 15.90 40.38 -15.69
N SER A 186 14.96 41.30 -15.45
CA SER A 186 14.91 42.57 -16.19
C SER A 186 16.10 43.46 -15.88
N ALA A 187 16.52 43.57 -14.62
CA ALA A 187 17.72 44.30 -14.23
C ALA A 187 18.98 43.72 -14.89
N ALA A 188 19.15 42.39 -14.87
CA ALA A 188 20.26 41.73 -15.55
C ALA A 188 20.22 41.89 -17.08
N GLN A 189 19.03 41.96 -17.69
CA GLN A 189 18.85 42.27 -19.12
C GLN A 189 19.26 43.72 -19.43
N GLU A 190 18.81 44.70 -18.64
CA GLU A 190 19.23 46.09 -18.77
C GLU A 190 20.75 46.27 -18.57
N GLU A 191 21.38 45.55 -17.65
CA GLU A 191 22.82 45.55 -17.46
C GLU A 191 23.57 44.95 -18.66
N ILE A 192 23.08 43.83 -19.22
CA ILE A 192 23.64 43.22 -20.44
C ILE A 192 23.48 44.16 -21.65
N GLU A 193 22.37 44.86 -21.77
CA GLU A 193 22.12 45.81 -22.86
C GLU A 193 23.01 47.05 -22.76
N ARG A 194 23.16 47.65 -21.57
CA ARG A 194 24.11 48.77 -21.35
C ARG A 194 25.56 48.36 -21.65
N LEU A 195 26.00 47.19 -21.18
CA LEU A 195 27.35 46.69 -21.46
C LEU A 195 27.57 46.39 -22.96
N ARG A 196 26.53 46.03 -23.71
CA ARG A 196 26.59 45.91 -25.18
C ARG A 196 26.72 47.30 -25.82
N GLU A 197 25.89 48.26 -25.45
CA GLU A 197 25.97 49.63 -25.98
C GLU A 197 27.35 50.27 -25.70
N GLU A 198 27.87 50.12 -24.48
CA GLU A 198 29.21 50.60 -24.11
C GLU A 198 30.33 49.92 -24.93
N THR A 199 30.27 48.59 -25.09
CA THR A 199 31.30 47.86 -25.86
C THR A 199 31.19 48.10 -27.37
N GLU A 200 29.99 48.27 -27.91
CA GLU A 200 29.77 48.69 -29.30
C GLU A 200 30.31 50.10 -29.55
N GLN A 201 30.03 51.07 -28.67
CA GLN A 201 30.57 52.43 -28.76
C GLN A 201 32.10 52.44 -28.65
N ALA A 202 32.69 51.70 -27.71
CA ALA A 202 34.15 51.58 -27.59
C ALA A 202 34.78 50.90 -28.82
N CYS A 203 34.10 49.94 -29.45
CA CYS A 203 34.53 49.34 -30.70
C CYS A 203 34.37 50.28 -31.91
N GLN A 204 33.34 51.14 -31.93
CA GLN A 204 33.17 52.18 -32.96
C GLN A 204 34.28 53.24 -32.85
N GLN A 205 34.53 53.76 -31.65
CA GLN A 205 35.62 54.72 -31.39
C GLN A 205 36.99 54.17 -31.83
N ARG A 206 37.32 52.92 -31.45
CA ARG A 206 38.57 52.27 -31.88
C ARG A 206 38.66 52.03 -33.39
N LYS A 207 37.53 51.79 -34.08
CA LYS A 207 37.49 51.72 -35.55
C LYS A 207 37.77 53.07 -36.17
N GLU A 208 37.10 54.14 -35.71
CA GLU A 208 37.36 55.51 -36.18
C GLU A 208 38.81 55.95 -35.94
N GLU A 209 39.38 55.64 -34.77
CA GLU A 209 40.78 55.92 -34.44
C GLU A 209 41.72 55.16 -35.38
N ALA A 210 41.49 53.86 -35.61
CA ALA A 210 42.27 53.07 -36.55
C ALA A 210 42.13 53.60 -37.99
N GLU A 211 40.92 53.92 -38.45
CA GLU A 211 40.67 54.50 -39.77
C GLU A 211 41.37 55.85 -39.96
N ARG A 212 41.36 56.72 -38.94
CA ARG A 212 42.12 58.00 -38.97
C ARG A 212 43.63 57.77 -39.03
N LEU A 213 44.16 56.74 -38.36
CA LEU A 213 45.58 56.38 -38.44
C LEU A 213 45.94 55.74 -39.79
N TYR A 214 45.06 54.91 -40.36
CA TYR A 214 45.22 54.36 -41.70
C TYR A 214 45.14 55.44 -42.78
N GLN A 215 44.26 56.44 -42.63
CA GLN A 215 44.19 57.59 -43.54
C GLN A 215 45.50 58.39 -43.51
N LYS A 216 45.98 58.78 -42.32
CA LYS A 216 47.26 59.51 -42.16
C LYS A 216 48.44 58.74 -42.73
N THR A 217 48.62 57.47 -42.37
CA THR A 217 49.74 56.67 -42.88
C THR A 217 49.65 56.44 -44.40
N MET A 218 48.45 56.36 -44.98
CA MET A 218 48.27 56.32 -46.44
C MET A 218 48.50 57.69 -47.12
N GLU A 219 48.32 58.81 -46.40
CA GLU A 219 48.70 60.15 -46.87
C GLU A 219 50.22 60.38 -46.79
N GLU A 220 50.86 59.94 -45.71
CA GLU A 220 52.31 59.91 -45.53
C GLU A 220 52.99 59.06 -46.63
N ILE A 221 52.52 57.82 -46.84
CA ILE A 221 53.02 56.94 -47.93
C ILE A 221 52.80 57.58 -49.32
N ARG A 222 51.72 58.33 -49.53
CA ARG A 222 51.49 59.06 -50.80
C ARG A 222 52.44 60.25 -50.96
N ALA A 223 52.77 60.96 -49.87
CA ALA A 223 53.76 62.02 -49.89
C ALA A 223 55.16 61.46 -50.18
N GLU A 224 55.59 60.39 -49.49
CA GLU A 224 56.84 59.68 -49.78
C GLU A 224 56.90 59.18 -51.23
N GLN A 225 55.80 58.62 -51.75
CA GLN A 225 55.71 58.21 -53.16
C GLN A 225 55.79 59.38 -54.15
N ALA A 226 55.25 60.55 -53.79
CA ALA A 226 55.37 61.76 -54.59
C ALA A 226 56.81 62.29 -54.58
N GLU A 227 57.44 62.40 -53.41
CA GLU A 227 58.84 62.79 -53.26
C GLU A 227 59.77 61.83 -54.02
N LEU A 228 59.57 60.51 -53.89
CA LEU A 228 60.33 59.51 -54.65
C LEU A 228 60.06 59.61 -56.16
N ALA A 229 58.86 59.97 -56.59
CA ALA A 229 58.55 60.21 -58.00
C ALA A 229 59.20 61.50 -58.52
N GLU A 230 59.24 62.58 -57.74
CA GLU A 230 59.96 63.82 -58.07
C GLU A 230 61.47 63.60 -58.11
N LEU A 231 62.06 62.91 -57.13
CA LEU A 231 63.46 62.49 -57.13
C LEU A 231 63.78 61.61 -58.34
N ARG A 232 62.93 60.63 -58.65
CA ARG A 232 63.09 59.79 -59.85
C ARG A 232 63.01 60.62 -61.13
N ASN A 233 62.06 61.53 -61.25
CA ASN A 233 61.91 62.38 -62.44
C ASN A 233 63.08 63.39 -62.56
N SER A 234 63.61 63.88 -61.44
CA SER A 234 64.82 64.70 -61.37
C SER A 234 66.07 63.92 -61.80
N VAL A 235 66.25 62.69 -61.32
CA VAL A 235 67.32 61.78 -61.78
C VAL A 235 67.17 61.43 -63.25
N LEU A 236 65.95 61.17 -63.75
CA LEU A 236 65.68 60.93 -65.17
C LEU A 236 65.96 62.19 -66.03
N GLY A 237 65.67 63.39 -65.51
CA GLY A 237 66.01 64.66 -66.16
C GLY A 237 67.51 64.94 -66.17
N ALA A 238 68.21 64.65 -65.07
CA ALA A 238 69.67 64.73 -65.03
C ALA A 238 70.33 63.71 -65.97
N LEU A 239 69.76 62.49 -66.08
CA LEU A 239 70.18 61.49 -67.06
C LEU A 239 69.82 61.87 -68.50
N SER A 240 68.71 62.58 -68.75
CA SER A 240 68.39 63.08 -70.10
C SER A 240 69.29 64.26 -70.49
N MET A 241 69.62 65.17 -69.58
CA MET A 241 70.62 66.21 -69.82
C MET A 241 72.04 65.64 -69.98
N ALA A 242 72.39 64.60 -69.22
CA ALA A 242 73.63 63.84 -69.43
C ALA A 242 73.61 63.14 -70.80
N LYS A 243 72.47 62.58 -71.23
CA LYS A 243 72.31 62.02 -72.57
C LYS A 243 72.38 63.09 -73.65
N GLU A 244 71.79 64.28 -73.49
CA GLU A 244 71.84 65.37 -74.46
C GLU A 244 73.24 65.98 -74.57
N THR A 245 73.99 66.07 -73.47
CA THR A 245 75.41 66.49 -73.49
C THR A 245 76.32 65.39 -74.05
N LEU A 246 75.98 64.11 -73.87
CA LEU A 246 76.64 63.01 -74.58
C LEU A 246 76.28 62.99 -76.08
N ASP A 247 75.02 63.14 -76.46
CA ASP A 247 74.57 63.17 -77.85
C ASP A 247 75.17 64.38 -78.58
N THR A 248 75.17 65.57 -77.97
CA THR A 248 75.81 66.77 -78.57
C THR A 248 77.33 66.70 -78.59
N SER A 249 77.98 65.99 -77.66
CA SER A 249 79.43 65.72 -77.78
C SER A 249 79.74 64.58 -78.77
N VAL A 250 78.84 63.62 -78.97
CA VAL A 250 78.89 62.60 -80.04
C VAL A 250 78.63 63.23 -81.40
N ASP A 251 77.72 64.20 -81.52
CA ASP A 251 77.46 64.94 -82.76
C ASP A 251 78.56 65.97 -83.03
N ALA A 252 79.17 66.58 -82.00
CA ALA A 252 80.41 67.34 -82.16
C ALA A 252 81.58 66.42 -82.57
N LEU A 253 81.63 65.17 -82.12
CA LEU A 253 82.59 64.17 -82.59
C LEU A 253 82.27 63.70 -84.02
N ARG A 254 81.00 63.54 -84.41
CA ARG A 254 80.58 63.22 -85.79
C ARG A 254 80.91 64.34 -86.75
N HIS A 255 80.54 65.58 -86.46
CA HIS A 255 80.95 66.72 -87.28
C HIS A 255 82.48 66.92 -87.28
N ARG A 256 83.21 66.42 -86.27
CA ARG A 256 84.68 66.38 -86.27
C ARG A 256 85.29 65.19 -87.03
N THR A 257 84.59 64.06 -87.19
CA THR A 257 85.03 62.95 -88.05
C THR A 257 84.59 63.14 -89.51
N GLU A 258 83.42 63.73 -89.76
CA GLU A 258 82.99 64.22 -91.08
C GLU A 258 83.94 65.30 -91.61
N ALA A 259 84.45 66.19 -90.74
CA ALA A 259 85.50 67.15 -91.07
C ALA A 259 86.91 66.56 -91.20
N LEU A 260 87.08 65.24 -90.99
CA LEU A 260 88.37 64.52 -91.06
C LEU A 260 88.26 63.21 -91.87
N GLN A 261 87.55 63.26 -93.01
CA GLN A 261 87.56 62.19 -94.02
C GLN A 261 88.27 62.62 -95.31
N GLN A 262 89.58 62.86 -95.19
CA GLN A 262 90.54 62.56 -96.25
C GLN A 262 91.68 61.72 -95.65
N GLU A 263 92.14 60.73 -96.43
CA GLU A 263 93.23 59.78 -96.14
C GLU A 263 92.99 58.69 -95.05
N GLY A 264 92.92 57.42 -95.48
CA GLY A 264 93.45 56.28 -94.70
C GLY A 264 92.48 55.34 -93.97
N GLY A 265 92.40 54.10 -94.44
CA GLY A 265 92.20 52.89 -93.60
C GLY A 265 93.40 51.94 -93.78
N PRO A 266 93.36 50.64 -93.39
CA PRO A 266 92.27 49.86 -92.79
C PRO A 266 92.72 49.00 -91.55
N ALA A 267 91.92 47.98 -91.19
CA ALA A 267 92.30 46.79 -90.36
C ALA A 267 92.63 47.06 -88.86
N GLU A 268 92.61 46.14 -87.89
CA GLU A 268 91.95 44.85 -87.52
C GLU A 268 92.58 44.45 -86.14
N GLY A 269 92.01 43.48 -85.42
CA GLY A 269 92.55 42.95 -84.15
C GLY A 269 92.01 43.62 -82.87
N GLU A 270 91.50 43.00 -81.80
CA GLU A 270 91.36 41.62 -81.27
C GLU A 270 92.10 41.41 -79.92
N ALA A 271 91.33 41.08 -78.87
CA ALA A 271 91.73 40.57 -77.54
C ALA A 271 92.67 41.47 -76.67
N ASP A 272 92.82 41.35 -75.33
CA ASP A 272 92.40 40.33 -74.33
C ASP A 272 92.50 40.91 -72.87
N LYS A 273 92.02 40.14 -71.88
CA LYS A 273 92.35 40.13 -70.41
C LYS A 273 91.75 41.15 -69.42
N ALA A 274 90.97 40.59 -68.49
CA ALA A 274 90.79 41.08 -67.11
C ALA A 274 92.01 40.70 -66.21
N PRO A 275 92.10 41.18 -64.95
CA PRO A 275 91.42 40.52 -63.80
C PRO A 275 90.61 41.51 -62.93
N THR A 276 89.47 41.15 -62.31
CA THR A 276 89.20 40.16 -61.25
C THR A 276 89.60 40.61 -59.83
N ALA A 277 88.59 40.90 -58.99
CA ALA A 277 88.67 40.84 -57.53
C ALA A 277 87.30 40.46 -56.94
N GLN A 278 87.29 39.56 -55.94
CA GLN A 278 86.14 39.17 -55.09
C GLN A 278 86.34 39.86 -53.70
N ALA A 279 85.48 39.82 -52.69
CA ALA A 279 84.17 39.17 -52.44
C ALA A 279 83.26 40.22 -51.70
N VAL A 280 82.32 40.01 -50.76
CA VAL A 280 81.80 38.90 -49.92
C VAL A 280 80.29 39.14 -49.70
N VAL A 281 79.50 38.12 -49.36
CA VAL A 281 78.13 38.28 -48.80
C VAL A 281 78.02 37.55 -47.46
N PRO A 282 77.48 38.22 -46.43
CA PRO A 282 76.56 37.60 -45.46
C PRO A 282 75.37 38.54 -45.12
N GLU A 283 74.22 38.10 -44.61
CA GLU A 283 73.65 36.75 -44.41
C GLU A 283 72.12 36.89 -44.24
N GLN A 284 71.37 35.82 -44.47
CA GLN A 284 69.93 35.79 -44.11
C GLN A 284 69.79 35.60 -42.60
N ARG A 285 69.11 36.52 -41.91
CA ARG A 285 68.72 36.31 -40.50
C ARG A 285 67.42 35.51 -40.41
N GLU A 286 67.55 34.20 -40.35
CA GLU A 286 66.48 33.36 -39.82
C GLU A 286 66.23 33.71 -38.34
N GLY A 287 64.97 33.93 -37.98
CA GLY A 287 64.58 34.45 -36.66
C GLY A 287 63.19 34.00 -36.19
N ILE A 288 62.65 32.93 -36.79
CA ILE A 288 61.32 32.41 -36.47
C ILE A 288 61.38 31.72 -35.09
N ARG A 289 61.02 32.45 -34.03
CA ARG A 289 60.73 31.85 -32.72
C ARG A 289 59.31 31.30 -32.68
N SER A 290 59.13 30.12 -33.27
CA SER A 290 57.91 29.33 -33.11
C SER A 290 57.82 28.79 -31.67
N PHE A 291 57.14 29.52 -30.79
CA PHE A 291 56.77 29.02 -29.47
C PHE A 291 55.67 27.95 -29.62
N LEU A 292 56.08 26.69 -29.64
CA LEU A 292 55.16 25.57 -29.36
C LEU A 292 54.72 25.70 -27.89
N ILE A 293 53.43 25.95 -27.68
CA ILE A 293 52.81 25.85 -26.35
C ILE A 293 52.71 24.36 -26.01
N PRO A 294 53.35 23.87 -24.93
CA PRO A 294 53.17 22.49 -24.50
C PRO A 294 51.75 22.31 -23.93
N PHE A 295 51.03 21.32 -24.46
CA PHE A 295 49.74 20.90 -23.91
C PHE A 295 50.01 19.90 -22.77
N GLU A 296 50.15 20.37 -21.54
CA GLU A 296 50.13 19.51 -20.36
C GLU A 296 48.68 19.19 -19.97
N PRO A 297 48.32 17.92 -19.71
CA PRO A 297 46.94 17.54 -19.39
C PRO A 297 46.56 17.92 -17.94
N GLU A 298 45.33 18.37 -17.76
CA GLU A 298 44.82 18.87 -16.48
C GLU A 298 44.78 17.80 -15.37
N HIS A 299 45.22 18.18 -14.16
CA HIS A 299 44.99 17.44 -12.91
C HIS A 299 44.37 18.34 -11.84
N HIS A 300 43.17 18.85 -12.13
CA HIS A 300 42.41 19.73 -11.23
C HIS A 300 41.04 19.13 -10.88
N THR A 301 41.11 18.12 -9.99
CA THR A 301 40.11 17.80 -8.94
C THR A 301 38.65 18.27 -9.19
N ASN A 302 37.83 17.42 -9.79
CA ASN A 302 36.37 17.55 -9.69
C ASN A 302 35.92 17.25 -8.25
N GLY A 303 35.81 18.29 -7.43
CA GLY A 303 35.34 18.24 -6.04
C GLY A 303 33.83 18.00 -5.93
N ALA A 304 33.37 16.82 -6.35
CA ALA A 304 31.98 16.41 -6.28
C ALA A 304 31.63 15.88 -4.88
N THR A 305 31.21 16.77 -3.97
CA THR A 305 30.77 16.43 -2.61
C THR A 305 29.24 16.40 -2.51
N PRO A 306 28.58 15.22 -2.58
CA PRO A 306 27.21 15.07 -2.07
C PRO A 306 27.22 14.98 -0.54
N PRO A 307 26.17 15.45 0.16
CA PRO A 307 26.14 15.54 1.62
C PRO A 307 25.87 14.19 2.30
N ALA A 308 26.30 14.08 3.56
CA ALA A 308 25.95 12.96 4.43
C ALA A 308 24.67 13.24 5.23
N ASP A 309 23.78 12.24 5.25
CA ASP A 309 22.77 11.96 6.30
C ASP A 309 21.63 13.01 6.52
N PRO A 310 20.46 12.61 7.10
CA PRO A 310 20.21 11.40 7.90
C PRO A 310 18.96 10.57 7.55
N THR A 311 19.09 9.24 7.60
CA THR A 311 17.93 8.31 7.72
C THR A 311 17.76 7.81 9.16
N GLY A 312 16.84 8.41 9.90
CA GLY A 312 16.48 7.97 11.25
C GLY A 312 15.23 7.08 11.31
N THR A 313 15.29 6.03 12.13
CA THR A 313 14.17 5.35 12.82
C THR A 313 12.94 4.86 12.03
N ALA A 314 12.88 3.55 11.81
CA ALA A 314 11.71 2.69 12.08
C ALA A 314 12.24 1.28 12.43
N ARG A 315 12.27 0.81 13.68
CA ARG A 315 11.16 0.54 14.62
C ARG A 315 10.23 -0.55 14.11
N GLN A 316 10.65 -1.80 14.27
CA GLN A 316 9.74 -2.95 14.34
C GLN A 316 9.05 -2.97 15.72
N SER A 317 7.84 -3.52 15.76
CA SER A 317 6.99 -3.74 16.95
C SER A 317 6.03 -4.87 16.62
#